data_AF-A0A419W3F1-F1
#
_entry.id   AF-A0A419W3F1-F1
#
_cell.length_a   1.000
_cell.length_b   1.000
_cell.length_c   1.000
_cell.angle_alpha   90.00
_cell.angle_beta   90.00
_cell.angle_gamma   90.00
#
_symmetry.space_group_name_H-M   'P 1'
#
loop_
_entity.id
_entity.type
_entity.pdbx_description
1 polymer ?
#
loop_
_entity_poly.entity_id
_entity_poly.type
_entity_poly.pdbx_seq_one_letter_code
_entity_poly.pdbx_strand_id
1 'polypeptide(L)'
;MKKITLLILSLFLVAVACNEADDFVNDSSTQAQEKSAYTKTYQWKTGEGYFIPLMCDGETVDVLNGSLMAHYRWHVMNGQTQMVLVRFSGELTSEATGETFVINESDKIRYEEGAMMHYSFSWNVRGNWGSHYIGSGYLDLNTWEVVPEKTVCPPSNN
;
A
#
# COMPACT_ATOMS: atom_id res chain seq x y z
N MET A 1 -2.62 6.56 -63.15
CA MET A 1 -3.70 5.59 -63.46
C MET A 1 -3.09 4.35 -64.11
N LYS A 2 -3.08 3.22 -63.41
CA LYS A 2 -3.14 1.85 -63.95
C LYS A 2 -3.30 0.92 -62.75
N LYS A 3 -4.50 0.33 -62.62
CA LYS A 3 -4.87 -0.64 -61.58
C LYS A 3 -4.36 -2.01 -62.03
N ILE A 4 -3.70 -2.76 -61.16
CA ILE A 4 -3.49 -4.20 -61.33
C ILE A 4 -4.13 -4.89 -60.13
N THR A 5 -5.32 -5.41 -60.40
CA THR A 5 -6.05 -6.34 -59.55
C THR A 5 -5.45 -7.73 -59.79
N LEU A 6 -5.08 -8.45 -58.74
CA LEU A 6 -4.96 -9.91 -58.83
C LEU A 6 -5.64 -10.54 -57.62
N LEU A 7 -6.80 -11.14 -57.92
CA LEU A 7 -7.54 -12.09 -57.10
C LEU A 7 -6.78 -13.41 -57.09
N ILE A 8 -6.51 -13.99 -55.92
CA ILE A 8 -6.47 -15.45 -55.77
C ILE A 8 -7.36 -15.85 -54.61
N LEU A 9 -8.41 -16.55 -55.04
CA LEU A 9 -9.43 -17.28 -54.32
C LEU A 9 -8.85 -18.63 -53.92
N SER A 10 -8.87 -18.99 -52.63
CA SER A 10 -9.24 -20.34 -52.15
C SER A 10 -8.93 -20.49 -50.66
N LEU A 11 -9.99 -20.56 -49.84
CA LEU A 11 -10.19 -21.70 -48.95
C LEU A 11 -11.64 -21.69 -48.43
N PHE A 12 -12.49 -22.45 -49.12
CA PHE A 12 -13.71 -22.99 -48.54
C PHE A 12 -13.38 -24.42 -48.15
N LEU A 13 -13.36 -24.71 -46.85
CA LEU A 13 -13.64 -26.04 -46.31
C LEU A 13 -14.45 -25.83 -45.03
N VAL A 14 -15.76 -25.87 -45.21
CA VAL A 14 -16.72 -26.08 -44.12
C VAL A 14 -16.60 -27.54 -43.72
N ALA A 15 -16.18 -27.80 -42.48
CA ALA A 15 -16.48 -29.05 -41.79
C ALA A 15 -17.43 -28.72 -40.65
N VAL A 16 -18.62 -29.29 -40.77
CA VAL A 16 -19.70 -29.31 -39.78
C VAL A 16 -19.22 -30.02 -38.51
N ALA A 17 -19.39 -29.37 -37.36
CA ALA A 17 -19.45 -30.03 -36.08
C ALA A 17 -20.49 -29.30 -35.21
N CYS A 18 -21.73 -29.78 -35.26
CA CYS A 18 -22.72 -29.55 -34.20
C CYS A 18 -22.96 -30.90 -33.53
N ASN A 19 -22.59 -30.99 -32.25
CA ASN A 19 -23.43 -31.43 -31.14
C ASN A 19 -22.54 -31.94 -30.00
N GLU A 20 -22.53 -31.21 -28.89
CA GLU A 20 -23.20 -31.69 -27.68
C GLU A 20 -23.53 -30.48 -26.81
N ALA A 21 -24.79 -30.40 -26.39
CA ALA A 21 -25.22 -29.54 -25.32
C ALA A 21 -24.94 -30.31 -24.03
N ASP A 22 -23.91 -29.91 -23.31
CA ASP A 22 -23.76 -30.24 -21.90
C ASP A 22 -23.71 -28.93 -21.11
N ASP A 23 -24.75 -28.75 -20.32
CA ASP A 23 -24.93 -27.69 -19.35
C ASP A 23 -23.79 -27.67 -18.31
N PHE A 24 -23.67 -26.50 -17.67
CA PHE A 24 -22.78 -26.14 -16.55
C PHE A 24 -21.35 -25.69 -16.90
N VAL A 25 -21.25 -24.57 -17.63
CA VAL A 25 -20.10 -23.67 -17.44
C VAL A 25 -20.30 -22.92 -16.12
N ASN A 26 -19.52 -23.33 -15.13
CA ASN A 26 -19.37 -22.67 -13.84
C ASN A 26 -18.97 -21.20 -14.05
N ASP A 27 -19.94 -20.30 -13.88
CA ASP A 27 -19.91 -18.83 -14.02
C ASP A 27 -18.82 -18.13 -13.17
N SER A 28 -18.03 -18.88 -12.40
CA SER A 28 -16.91 -18.34 -11.62
C SER A 28 -15.66 -18.04 -12.45
N SER A 29 -15.39 -18.80 -13.53
CA SER A 29 -14.16 -18.63 -14.32
C SER A 29 -14.23 -17.45 -15.29
N THR A 30 -15.38 -17.26 -15.95
CA THR A 30 -15.67 -16.12 -16.82
C THR A 30 -15.76 -14.81 -16.05
N GLN A 31 -16.45 -14.77 -14.90
CA GLN A 31 -16.47 -13.57 -14.04
C GLN A 31 -15.10 -13.24 -13.44
N ALA A 32 -14.28 -14.23 -13.09
CA ALA A 32 -12.93 -14.00 -12.57
C ALA A 32 -11.98 -13.45 -13.65
N GLN A 33 -12.08 -13.96 -14.87
CA GLN A 33 -11.31 -13.44 -16.01
C GLN A 33 -11.67 -11.99 -16.34
N GLU A 34 -12.97 -11.63 -16.34
CA GLU A 34 -13.38 -10.24 -16.57
C GLU A 34 -12.95 -9.30 -15.44
N LYS A 35 -13.08 -9.71 -14.16
CA LYS A 35 -12.58 -8.92 -13.02
C LYS A 35 -11.06 -8.66 -13.11
N SER A 36 -10.30 -9.61 -13.65
CA SER A 36 -8.84 -9.47 -13.81
C SER A 36 -8.41 -8.53 -14.94
N ALA A 37 -9.23 -8.37 -16.00
CA ALA A 37 -8.89 -7.51 -17.13
C ALA A 37 -8.83 -6.03 -16.72
N TYR A 38 -9.65 -5.65 -15.74
CA TYR A 38 -9.80 -4.28 -15.26
C TYR A 38 -9.08 -4.00 -13.95
N THR A 39 -8.58 -5.02 -13.25
CA THR A 39 -7.96 -4.90 -11.93
C THR A 39 -6.51 -5.38 -11.96
N LYS A 40 -5.56 -4.52 -11.57
CA LYS A 40 -4.13 -4.83 -11.50
C LYS A 40 -3.57 -4.56 -10.10
N THR A 41 -2.64 -5.39 -9.67
CA THR A 41 -1.88 -5.16 -8.42
C THR A 41 -0.39 -5.20 -8.71
N TYR A 42 0.32 -4.13 -8.35
CA TYR A 42 1.77 -4.04 -8.42
C TYR A 42 2.34 -4.21 -7.01
N GLN A 43 3.46 -4.91 -6.88
CA GLN A 43 4.13 -5.11 -5.60
C GLN A 43 5.65 -4.98 -5.72
N TRP A 44 6.27 -4.30 -4.78
CA TRP A 44 7.73 -4.15 -4.73
C TRP A 44 8.18 -3.91 -3.29
N LYS A 45 9.47 -4.16 -3.04
CA LYS A 45 10.12 -3.91 -1.75
C LYS A 45 11.28 -2.95 -1.94
N THR A 46 11.44 -2.02 -1.01
CA THR A 46 12.57 -1.09 -1.00
C THR A 46 12.97 -0.76 0.43
N GLY A 47 14.26 -0.50 0.64
CA GLY A 47 14.76 0.06 1.89
C GLY A 47 14.58 1.57 1.87
N GLU A 48 14.02 2.13 2.93
CA GLU A 48 13.75 3.56 3.06
C GLU A 48 14.28 4.07 4.39
N GLY A 49 14.74 5.33 4.42
CA GLY A 49 14.97 6.02 5.69
C GLY A 49 13.62 6.35 6.31
N TYR A 50 13.47 6.10 7.60
CA TYR A 50 12.21 6.29 8.31
C TYR A 50 12.46 6.87 9.68
N PHE A 51 11.58 7.76 10.12
CA PHE A 51 11.63 8.29 11.48
C PHE A 51 10.23 8.38 12.08
N ILE A 52 10.15 8.21 13.40
CA ILE A 52 8.92 8.39 14.18
C ILE A 52 9.21 9.41 15.28
N PRO A 53 8.59 10.60 15.26
CA PRO A 53 8.66 11.50 16.41
C PRO A 53 7.85 10.90 17.56
N LEU A 54 8.49 10.70 18.71
CA LEU A 54 7.82 10.28 19.93
C LEU A 54 7.36 11.54 20.67
N MET A 55 6.05 11.63 20.89
CA MET A 55 5.41 12.81 21.46
C MET A 55 4.78 12.47 22.81
N CYS A 56 4.95 13.35 23.78
CA CYS A 56 4.32 13.31 25.10
C CYS A 56 3.77 14.69 25.43
N ASP A 57 2.50 14.76 25.86
CA ASP A 57 1.86 16.01 26.29
C ASP A 57 1.96 17.16 25.26
N GLY A 58 1.99 16.81 23.97
CA GLY A 58 2.11 17.77 22.86
C GLY A 58 3.53 18.18 22.51
N GLU A 59 4.54 17.67 23.21
CA GLU A 59 5.96 17.94 22.94
C GLU A 59 6.66 16.71 22.37
N THR A 60 7.59 16.92 21.43
CA THR A 60 8.48 15.84 20.96
C THR A 60 9.53 15.56 22.03
N VAL A 61 9.54 14.35 22.57
CA VAL A 61 10.48 13.92 23.62
C VAL A 61 11.66 13.14 23.06
N ASP A 62 11.50 12.52 21.90
CA ASP A 62 12.51 11.69 21.25
C ASP A 62 12.16 11.50 19.77
N VAL A 63 13.14 11.03 18.99
CA VAL A 63 12.95 10.63 17.60
C VAL A 63 13.52 9.23 17.44
N LEU A 64 12.70 8.32 16.92
CA LEU A 64 13.18 7.02 16.46
C LEU A 64 13.64 7.16 15.02
N ASN A 65 14.84 6.72 14.70
CA ASN A 65 15.40 6.85 13.36
C ASN A 65 16.09 5.55 12.92
N GLY A 66 16.10 5.29 11.61
CA GLY A 66 16.69 4.09 11.05
C GLY A 66 16.27 3.85 9.60
N SER A 67 16.50 2.63 9.14
CA SER A 67 16.04 2.18 7.83
C SER A 67 15.07 1.02 7.97
N LEU A 68 13.92 1.15 7.33
CA LEU A 68 12.89 0.12 7.29
C LEU A 68 12.79 -0.48 5.89
N MET A 69 12.36 -1.74 5.84
CA MET A 69 11.90 -2.36 4.60
C MET A 69 10.44 -2.00 4.39
N ALA A 70 10.15 -1.27 3.31
CA ALA A 70 8.80 -0.96 2.87
C ALA A 70 8.36 -1.96 1.79
N HIS A 71 7.24 -2.64 2.01
CA HIS A 71 6.61 -3.52 1.03
C HIS A 71 5.30 -2.90 0.54
N TYR A 72 5.33 -2.41 -0.68
CA TYR A 72 4.20 -1.74 -1.32
C TYR A 72 3.34 -2.75 -2.07
N ARG A 73 2.02 -2.54 -2.00
CA ARG A 73 1.00 -3.21 -2.82
C ARG A 73 0.04 -2.17 -3.36
N TRP A 74 0.19 -1.84 -4.64
CA TRP A 74 -0.60 -0.83 -5.34
C TRP A 74 -1.71 -1.48 -6.16
N HIS A 75 -2.96 -1.18 -5.80
CA HIS A 75 -4.15 -1.72 -6.43
C HIS A 75 -4.79 -0.69 -7.38
N VAL A 76 -4.95 -1.08 -8.64
CA VAL A 76 -5.49 -0.25 -9.73
C VAL A 76 -6.70 -0.94 -10.32
N MET A 77 -7.81 -0.21 -10.46
CA MET A 77 -9.04 -0.69 -11.08
C MET A 77 -9.48 0.30 -12.15
N ASN A 78 -9.79 -0.18 -13.36
CA ASN A 78 -10.13 0.65 -14.52
C ASN A 78 -9.10 1.76 -14.82
N GLY A 79 -7.80 1.48 -14.59
CA GLY A 79 -6.71 2.45 -14.76
C GLY A 79 -6.61 3.50 -13.66
N GLN A 80 -7.48 3.47 -12.65
CA GLN A 80 -7.45 4.38 -11.50
C GLN A 80 -6.89 3.71 -10.25
N THR A 81 -6.01 4.40 -9.54
CA THR A 81 -5.52 3.95 -8.23
C THR A 81 -6.68 3.89 -7.24
N GLN A 82 -6.91 2.71 -6.67
CA GLN A 82 -7.92 2.52 -5.63
C GLN A 82 -7.30 2.62 -4.24
N MET A 83 -6.17 1.96 -4.05
CA MET A 83 -5.44 1.97 -2.78
C MET A 83 -3.97 1.60 -2.96
N VAL A 84 -3.15 2.07 -2.02
CA VAL A 84 -1.80 1.57 -1.79
C VAL A 84 -1.74 1.05 -0.36
N LEU A 85 -1.32 -0.21 -0.21
CA LEU A 85 -0.98 -0.77 1.10
C LEU A 85 0.54 -0.76 1.22
N VAL A 86 1.07 -0.23 2.32
CA VAL A 86 2.49 -0.26 2.64
C VAL A 86 2.67 -1.04 3.93
N ARG A 87 3.60 -1.99 3.95
CA ARG A 87 4.02 -2.66 5.18
C ARG A 87 5.45 -2.28 5.49
N PHE A 88 5.66 -1.63 6.62
CA PHE A 88 6.99 -1.32 7.13
C PHE A 88 7.44 -2.41 8.10
N SER A 89 8.68 -2.84 7.97
CA SER A 89 9.31 -3.79 8.89
C SER A 89 10.78 -3.48 9.08
N GLY A 90 11.25 -3.49 10.32
CA GLY A 90 12.64 -3.26 10.65
C GLY A 90 12.80 -2.79 12.08
N GLU A 91 13.90 -2.09 12.34
CA GLU A 91 14.23 -1.55 13.65
C GLU A 91 14.53 -0.06 13.52
N LEU A 92 14.07 0.72 14.49
CA LEU A 92 14.46 2.11 14.68
C LEU A 92 15.14 2.25 16.03
N THR A 93 16.07 3.19 16.12
CA THR A 93 16.80 3.47 17.36
C THR A 93 16.44 4.86 17.86
N SER A 94 16.21 4.97 19.17
CA SER A 94 16.03 6.23 19.88
C SER A 94 17.29 7.08 19.79
N GLU A 95 17.15 8.33 19.33
CA GLU A 95 18.25 9.29 19.31
C GLU A 95 18.62 9.75 20.73
N ALA A 96 17.65 9.81 21.65
CA ALA A 96 17.89 10.25 23.03
C ALA A 96 18.56 9.17 23.91
N THR A 97 18.18 7.91 23.76
CA THR A 97 18.54 6.83 24.69
C THR A 97 19.37 5.72 24.06
N GLY A 98 19.29 5.53 22.74
CA GLY A 98 19.86 4.36 22.06
C GLY A 98 19.03 3.08 22.20
N GLU A 99 17.84 3.14 22.83
CA GLU A 99 16.90 2.01 22.87
C GLU A 99 16.43 1.65 21.44
N THR A 100 16.31 0.36 21.15
CA THR A 100 15.87 -0.12 19.84
C THR A 100 14.41 -0.56 19.86
N PHE A 101 13.65 -0.14 18.86
CA PHE A 101 12.23 -0.41 18.68
C PHE A 101 12.01 -1.23 17.42
N VAL A 102 11.32 -2.36 17.56
CA VAL A 102 10.93 -3.19 16.41
C VAL A 102 9.67 -2.59 15.80
N ILE A 103 9.75 -2.25 14.51
CA ILE A 103 8.63 -1.71 13.74
C ILE A 103 8.04 -2.81 12.87
N ASN A 104 6.71 -2.95 12.92
CA ASN A 104 5.95 -3.88 12.11
C ASN A 104 4.53 -3.34 11.91
N GLU A 105 4.40 -2.34 11.07
CA GLU A 105 3.16 -1.60 10.83
C GLU A 105 2.66 -1.76 9.40
N SER A 106 1.41 -1.41 9.16
CA SER A 106 0.80 -1.51 7.84
C SER A 106 -0.19 -0.38 7.62
N ASP A 107 0.11 0.43 6.62
CA ASP A 107 -0.66 1.62 6.28
C ASP A 107 -1.45 1.38 5.00
N LYS A 108 -2.69 1.89 4.98
CA LYS A 108 -3.56 1.85 3.81
C LYS A 108 -3.88 3.28 3.38
N ILE A 109 -3.35 3.66 2.22
CA ILE A 109 -3.61 4.94 1.58
C ILE A 109 -4.75 4.73 0.58
N ARG A 110 -5.85 5.48 0.76
CA ARG A 110 -6.96 5.54 -0.19
C ARG A 110 -6.89 6.87 -0.94
N TYR A 111 -7.09 6.81 -2.25
CA TYR A 111 -7.10 8.01 -3.10
C TYR A 111 -8.56 8.35 -3.39
N GLU A 112 -9.17 9.11 -2.50
CA GLU A 112 -10.51 9.67 -2.70
C GLU A 112 -10.39 11.11 -3.24
N GLU A 113 -11.29 11.51 -4.13
CA GLU A 113 -11.30 12.86 -4.70
C GLU A 113 -11.48 13.90 -3.57
N GLY A 114 -10.47 14.76 -3.39
CA GLY A 114 -10.43 15.76 -2.31
C GLY A 114 -9.67 15.35 -1.04
N ALA A 115 -9.11 14.14 -0.95
CA ALA A 115 -8.49 13.60 0.27
C ALA A 115 -7.06 14.09 0.58
N MET A 116 -6.62 15.23 0.06
CA MET A 116 -5.20 15.58 0.04
C MET A 116 -4.91 16.86 0.83
N MET A 117 -4.81 16.73 2.16
CA MET A 117 -4.18 17.74 3.03
C MET A 117 -3.42 17.11 4.21
N HIS A 118 -3.84 15.93 4.71
CA HIS A 118 -3.24 15.30 5.88
C HIS A 118 -3.00 13.79 5.66
N TYR A 119 -1.85 13.27 6.09
CA TYR A 119 -1.56 11.84 6.17
C TYR A 119 -1.68 11.37 7.63
N SER A 120 -2.79 10.72 7.99
CA SER A 120 -2.99 10.19 9.34
C SER A 120 -2.14 8.94 9.58
N PHE A 121 -1.50 8.87 10.75
CA PHE A 121 -0.71 7.73 11.17
C PHE A 121 -0.87 7.47 12.67
N SER A 122 -0.56 6.24 13.08
CA SER A 122 -0.60 5.83 14.48
C SER A 122 0.60 4.97 14.79
N TRP A 123 1.19 5.15 15.97
CA TRP A 123 2.31 4.35 16.44
C TRP A 123 1.93 3.59 17.70
N ASN A 124 2.47 2.38 17.80
CA ASN A 124 2.39 1.52 18.97
C ASN A 124 3.70 0.76 19.04
N VAL A 125 4.71 1.41 19.61
CA VAL A 125 6.10 0.98 19.55
C VAL A 125 6.60 0.64 20.94
N ARG A 126 7.21 -0.54 21.06
CA ARG A 126 7.82 -1.01 22.30
C ARG A 126 9.31 -1.22 22.07
N GLY A 127 10.11 -0.55 22.89
CA GLY A 127 11.55 -0.66 22.87
C GLY A 127 12.03 -1.87 23.64
N ASN A 128 13.25 -2.31 23.34
CA ASN A 128 13.87 -3.48 23.95
C ASN A 128 14.27 -3.29 25.42
N TRP A 129 14.21 -2.07 25.95
CA TRP A 129 14.41 -1.76 27.38
C TRP A 129 13.09 -1.61 28.14
N GLY A 130 11.96 -1.71 27.43
CA GLY A 130 10.63 -1.74 28.03
C GLY A 130 9.83 -0.46 27.86
N SER A 131 10.39 0.59 27.23
CA SER A 131 9.62 1.79 26.89
C SER A 131 8.48 1.43 25.94
N HIS A 132 7.31 2.00 26.15
CA HIS A 132 6.14 1.76 25.31
C HIS A 132 5.47 3.10 25.01
N TYR A 133 5.51 3.49 23.74
CA TYR A 133 4.86 4.69 23.23
C TYR A 133 3.67 4.29 22.38
N ILE A 134 2.52 4.91 22.63
CA ILE A 134 1.31 4.72 21.85
C ILE A 134 0.80 6.10 21.45
N GLY A 135 0.45 6.29 20.19
CA GLY A 135 -0.16 7.53 19.78
C GLY A 135 -0.72 7.53 18.38
N SER A 136 -1.35 8.64 18.03
CA SER A 136 -1.86 8.93 16.70
C SER A 136 -1.70 10.40 16.38
N GLY A 137 -1.64 10.71 15.09
CA GLY A 137 -1.54 12.06 14.59
C GLY A 137 -1.73 12.10 13.09
N TYR A 138 -1.38 13.23 12.49
CA TYR A 138 -1.27 13.35 11.05
C TYR A 138 -0.08 14.20 10.63
N LEU A 139 0.45 13.95 9.44
CA LEU A 139 1.41 14.80 8.77
C LEU A 139 0.63 15.76 7.88
N ASP A 140 0.75 17.07 8.11
CA ASP A 140 0.26 18.07 7.17
C ASP A 140 1.15 18.05 5.93
N LEU A 141 0.56 17.72 4.77
CA LEU A 141 1.31 17.54 3.54
C LEU A 141 1.73 18.87 2.89
N ASN A 142 1.24 20.02 3.38
CA ASN A 142 1.65 21.34 2.95
C ASN A 142 2.85 21.85 3.75
N THR A 143 2.79 21.70 5.08
CA THR A 143 3.83 22.22 5.98
C THR A 143 4.89 21.18 6.33
N TRP A 144 4.61 19.90 6.08
CA TRP A 144 5.40 18.75 6.54
C TRP A 144 5.52 18.67 8.07
N GLU A 145 4.59 19.30 8.78
CA GLU A 145 4.53 19.24 10.24
C GLU A 145 3.74 18.02 10.70
N VAL A 146 4.25 17.36 11.75
CA VAL A 146 3.55 16.30 12.44
C VAL A 146 2.69 16.90 13.55
N VAL A 147 1.38 16.68 13.46
CA VAL A 147 0.40 17.11 14.46
C VAL A 147 -0.06 15.90 15.28
N PRO A 148 0.29 15.82 16.59
CA PRO A 148 -0.15 14.73 17.45
C PRO A 148 -1.60 14.96 17.88
N GLU A 149 -2.39 13.89 17.91
CA GLU A 149 -3.78 13.92 18.41
C GLU A 149 -3.90 13.25 19.78
N LYS A 150 -3.29 12.07 19.95
CA LYS A 150 -3.33 11.29 21.18
C LYS A 150 -1.98 10.67 21.44
N THR A 151 -1.49 10.76 22.67
CA THR A 151 -0.18 10.24 23.05
C THR A 151 -0.24 9.61 24.44
N VAL A 152 0.39 8.45 24.60
CA VAL A 152 0.64 7.77 25.86
C VAL A 152 2.13 7.44 25.91
N CYS A 153 2.76 7.88 26.99
CA CYS A 153 4.20 7.76 27.18
C CYS A 153 4.56 6.76 28.28
N PRO A 154 5.80 6.24 28.26
CA PRO A 154 6.31 5.42 29.35
C PRO A 154 6.19 6.18 30.67
N PRO A 155 5.95 5.48 31.80
CA PRO A 155 6.01 6.11 33.11
C PRO A 155 7.38 6.76 33.30
N SER A 156 7.42 8.00 33.82
CA SER A 156 8.67 8.60 34.26
C SER A 156 9.27 7.76 35.38
N ASN A 157 10.46 7.21 35.17
CA ASN A 157 11.24 6.60 36.24
C ASN A 157 11.77 7.74 37.13
N ASN A 158 11.00 8.14 38.15
CA ASN A 158 11.49 9.01 39.23
C ASN A 158 12.42 8.23 40.16
#